data_AF-A0A2V8R6J7-F1
#
_entry.id   AF-A0A2V8R6J7-F1
#
_cell.length_a   1.000
_cell.length_b   1.000
_cell.length_c   1.000
_cell.angle_alpha   90.00
_cell.angle_beta   90.00
_cell.angle_gamma   90.00
#
_symmetry.space_group_name_H-M   'P 1'
#
loop_
_entity.id
_entity.type
_entity.pdbx_description
1 polymer ?
#
loop_
_entity_poly.entity_id
_entity_poly.type
_entity_poly.pdbx_seq_one_letter_code
_entity_poly.pdbx_strand_id
1 'polypeptide(L)'
;MIRSSALSRRILPLSETFRQTYQADHHGTDVSNNPTLLRALNPRVAVIDNGPRKGGDARVYATLTSLKEIQGIYQLHRNVRTTDKENTMPGYIANEEEACQGNFIKLSVEPKSKSYTVSIPAKQISRSYRTR
;
A
#
# COMPACT_ATOMS: atom_id res chain seq x y z
N MET A 1 -35.33 -21.35 36.30
CA MET A 1 -34.82 -20.22 35.49
C MET A 1 -33.50 -20.63 34.86
N ILE A 2 -33.50 -20.98 33.58
CA ILE A 2 -32.28 -21.34 32.84
C ILE A 2 -31.85 -20.11 32.04
N ARG A 3 -30.70 -19.52 32.37
CA ARG A 3 -30.13 -18.41 31.59
C ARG A 3 -29.42 -19.00 30.37
N SER A 4 -30.04 -18.85 29.20
CA SER A 4 -29.39 -19.09 27.91
C SER A 4 -28.38 -17.96 27.64
N SER A 5 -27.08 -18.29 27.65
CA SER A 5 -26.04 -17.39 27.15
C SER A 5 -25.98 -17.53 25.63
N ALA A 6 -26.59 -16.60 24.91
CA ALA A 6 -26.42 -16.52 23.46
C ALA A 6 -24.97 -16.14 23.15
N LEU A 7 -24.22 -17.10 22.58
CA LEU A 7 -22.96 -16.85 21.89
C LEU A 7 -23.21 -15.85 20.76
N SER A 8 -22.83 -14.60 20.96
CA SER A 8 -22.78 -13.59 19.91
C SER A 8 -21.73 -14.00 18.88
N ARG A 9 -22.13 -14.74 17.85
CA ARG A 9 -21.37 -14.87 16.61
C ARG A 9 -21.27 -13.47 15.99
N ARG A 10 -20.16 -12.77 16.24
CA ARG A 10 -19.79 -11.58 15.46
C ARG A 10 -19.50 -12.03 14.04
N ILE A 11 -20.52 -11.97 13.19
CA ILE A 11 -20.31 -11.77 11.76
C ILE A 11 -19.77 -10.34 11.67
N LEU A 12 -18.46 -10.20 11.45
CA LEU A 12 -17.89 -8.88 11.14
C LEU A 12 -18.66 -8.36 9.91
N PRO A 13 -19.28 -7.17 9.97
CA PRO A 13 -19.95 -6.64 8.80
C PRO A 13 -18.93 -6.52 7.67
N LEU A 14 -19.32 -6.88 6.44
CA LEU A 14 -18.45 -6.77 5.25
C LEU A 14 -17.85 -5.36 5.08
N SER A 15 -18.42 -4.34 5.75
CA SER A 15 -17.91 -2.97 5.84
C SER A 15 -16.56 -2.82 6.59
N GLU A 16 -16.08 -3.85 7.30
CA GLU A 16 -14.85 -3.79 8.09
C GLU A 16 -13.75 -4.75 7.60
N THR A 17 -13.74 -5.08 6.31
CA THR A 17 -12.62 -5.83 5.72
C THR A 17 -11.42 -4.91 5.53
N PHE A 18 -10.61 -4.76 6.57
CA PHE A 18 -9.48 -3.83 6.58
C PHE A 18 -8.17 -4.55 6.32
N ARG A 19 -7.62 -4.43 5.11
CA ARG A 19 -6.24 -4.87 4.85
C ARG A 19 -5.28 -3.77 5.29
N GLN A 20 -4.27 -4.10 6.08
CA GLN A 20 -3.30 -3.11 6.57
C GLN A 20 -2.39 -2.62 5.44
N THR A 21 -1.92 -3.55 4.62
CA THR A 21 -1.02 -3.30 3.50
C THR A 21 -1.57 -3.92 2.22
N TYR A 22 -1.21 -3.31 1.10
CA TYR A 22 -1.55 -3.77 -0.24
C TYR A 22 -0.32 -3.66 -1.14
N GLN A 23 0.03 -4.73 -1.84
CA GLN A 23 0.94 -4.64 -2.97
C GLN A 23 0.08 -4.47 -4.23
N ALA A 24 0.38 -3.45 -5.03
CA ALA A 24 -0.37 -3.16 -6.23
C ALA A 24 -0.33 -4.36 -7.20
N ASP A 25 -1.48 -4.74 -7.72
CA ASP A 25 -1.56 -5.90 -8.61
C ASP A 25 -0.86 -5.58 -9.93
N HIS A 26 -0.12 -6.56 -10.46
CA HIS A 26 0.57 -6.44 -11.76
C HIS A 26 1.35 -5.11 -11.88
N HIS A 27 2.18 -4.81 -10.87
CA HIS A 27 3.02 -3.61 -10.81
C HIS A 27 2.25 -2.27 -10.71
N GLY A 28 0.96 -2.29 -10.39
CA GLY A 28 0.13 -1.08 -10.39
C GLY A 28 -0.28 -0.67 -11.80
N THR A 29 -0.61 -1.62 -12.67
CA THR A 29 -1.25 -1.35 -13.96
C THR A 29 -2.77 -1.18 -13.82
N ASP A 30 -3.38 -0.28 -14.57
CA ASP A 30 -4.81 0.05 -14.44
C ASP A 30 -5.73 -1.16 -14.69
N VAL A 31 -5.32 -2.06 -15.59
CA VAL A 31 -6.08 -3.27 -15.95
C VAL A 31 -6.25 -4.28 -14.82
N SER A 32 -5.43 -4.19 -13.77
CA SER A 32 -5.44 -5.14 -12.64
C SER A 32 -5.87 -4.50 -11.32
N ASN A 33 -5.90 -3.17 -11.23
CA ASN A 33 -6.14 -2.43 -9.98
C ASN A 33 -7.50 -1.75 -9.98
N ASN A 34 -8.56 -2.55 -10.10
CA ASN A 34 -9.93 -2.03 -10.19
C ASN A 34 -10.26 -1.07 -9.02
N PRO A 35 -10.75 0.15 -9.28
CA PRO A 35 -11.02 1.11 -8.21
C PRO A 35 -12.02 0.66 -7.14
N THR A 36 -12.99 -0.20 -7.50
CA THR A 36 -13.92 -0.80 -6.54
C THR A 36 -13.21 -1.79 -5.62
N LEU A 37 -12.27 -2.58 -6.14
CA LEU A 37 -11.42 -3.45 -5.32
C LEU A 37 -10.57 -2.61 -4.36
N LEU A 38 -9.87 -1.59 -4.86
CA LEU A 38 -9.01 -0.76 -4.02
C LEU A 38 -9.80 -0.06 -2.90
N ARG A 39 -11.02 0.40 -3.19
CA ARG A 39 -11.94 0.96 -2.20
C ARG A 39 -12.45 -0.08 -1.19
N ALA A 40 -12.68 -1.31 -1.62
CA ALA A 40 -13.08 -2.40 -0.72
C ALA A 40 -11.92 -2.83 0.21
N LEU A 41 -10.68 -2.84 -0.28
CA LEU A 41 -9.49 -3.14 0.51
C LEU A 41 -9.14 -2.01 1.49
N ASN A 42 -9.29 -0.76 1.04
CA ASN A 42 -9.02 0.48 1.76
C ASN A 42 -7.73 0.43 2.63
N PRO A 43 -6.57 0.09 2.03
CA PRO A 43 -5.33 -0.14 2.76
C PRO A 43 -4.80 1.12 3.44
N ARG A 44 -4.09 0.93 4.57
CA ARG A 44 -3.29 2.01 5.19
C ARG A 44 -2.01 2.29 4.41
N VAL A 45 -1.39 1.25 3.84
CA VAL A 45 -0.15 1.39 3.07
C VAL A 45 -0.23 0.60 1.77
N ALA A 46 0.16 1.24 0.67
CA ALA A 46 0.30 0.59 -0.62
C ALA A 46 1.77 0.56 -1.06
N VAL A 47 2.21 -0.55 -1.66
CA VAL A 47 3.52 -0.67 -2.32
C VAL A 47 3.28 -0.99 -3.78
N ILE A 48 3.79 -0.15 -4.67
CA ILE A 48 3.75 -0.35 -6.11
C ILE A 48 5.13 -0.85 -6.53
N ASP A 49 5.24 -2.13 -6.87
CA ASP A 49 6.47 -2.79 -7.31
C ASP A 49 6.74 -2.58 -8.81
N ASN A 50 6.55 -1.34 -9.28
CA ASN A 50 6.73 -0.97 -10.68
C ASN A 50 8.20 -0.89 -11.08
N GLY A 51 8.44 -1.10 -12.38
CA GLY A 51 9.69 -0.69 -13.03
C GLY A 51 9.60 0.77 -13.51
N PRO A 52 10.69 1.36 -14.00
CA PRO A 52 10.69 2.75 -14.46
C PRO A 52 9.74 2.99 -15.64
N ARG A 53 9.44 1.96 -16.44
CA ARG A 53 8.53 2.03 -17.60
C ARG A 53 7.36 1.05 -17.59
N LYS A 54 7.19 0.25 -16.52
CA LYS A 54 6.16 -0.80 -16.41
C LYS A 54 5.39 -0.66 -15.09
N GLY A 55 4.09 -0.41 -15.17
CA GLY A 55 3.23 -0.20 -14.01
C GLY A 55 3.44 1.17 -13.38
N GLY A 56 2.90 1.38 -12.18
CA GLY A 56 2.84 2.70 -11.56
C GLY A 56 2.02 3.67 -12.39
N ASP A 57 0.89 3.20 -12.93
CA ASP A 57 0.05 4.00 -13.80
C ASP A 57 -0.60 5.13 -13.01
N ALA A 58 -0.68 6.32 -13.61
CA ALA A 58 -1.21 7.54 -12.98
C ALA A 58 -2.60 7.33 -12.36
N ARG A 59 -3.46 6.55 -13.04
CA ARG A 59 -4.82 6.24 -12.56
C ARG A 59 -4.85 5.37 -11.30
N VAL A 60 -3.91 4.43 -11.18
CA VAL A 60 -3.77 3.59 -9.98
C VAL A 60 -3.29 4.45 -8.82
N TYR A 61 -2.26 5.30 -9.04
CA TYR A 61 -1.77 6.23 -8.03
C TYR A 61 -2.86 7.21 -7.57
N ALA A 62 -3.61 7.81 -8.49
CA ALA A 62 -4.73 8.70 -8.17
C ALA A 62 -5.81 7.99 -7.36
N THR A 63 -6.15 6.74 -7.71
CA THR A 63 -7.14 5.95 -6.99
C THR A 63 -6.66 5.65 -5.57
N LEU A 64 -5.42 5.20 -5.39
CA LEU A 64 -4.83 4.94 -4.07
C LEU A 64 -4.80 6.21 -3.22
N THR A 65 -4.44 7.35 -3.80
CA THR A 65 -4.42 8.67 -3.13
C THR A 65 -5.80 9.12 -2.68
N SER A 66 -6.87 8.71 -3.39
CA SER A 66 -8.25 9.03 -3.03
C SER A 66 -8.82 8.20 -1.87
N LEU A 67 -8.13 7.15 -1.43
CA LEU A 67 -8.63 6.26 -0.38
C LEU A 67 -8.57 6.95 0.99
N LYS A 68 -9.66 6.85 1.75
CA LYS A 68 -9.81 7.55 3.04
C LYS A 68 -8.74 7.18 4.07
N GLU A 69 -8.26 5.93 4.04
CA GLU A 69 -7.36 5.40 5.06
C GLU A 69 -5.90 5.37 4.65
N ILE A 70 -5.56 5.80 3.43
CA ILE A 70 -4.19 5.73 2.93
C ILE A 70 -3.29 6.67 3.74
N GLN A 71 -2.17 6.14 4.24
CA GLN A 71 -1.16 6.88 4.99
C GLN A 71 0.20 6.87 4.31
N GLY A 72 0.44 5.92 3.39
CA GLY A 72 1.67 5.85 2.63
C GLY A 72 1.51 5.07 1.33
N ILE A 73 2.03 5.62 0.24
CA ILE A 73 2.16 4.95 -1.05
C ILE A 73 3.64 4.93 -1.38
N TYR A 74 4.20 3.74 -1.53
CA TYR A 74 5.61 3.54 -1.88
C TYR A 74 5.73 3.04 -3.30
N GLN A 75 6.75 3.47 -4.03
CA GLN A 75 7.06 2.98 -5.37
C GLN A 75 8.45 2.37 -5.41
N LEU A 76 8.59 1.22 -6.05
CA LEU A 76 9.90 0.62 -6.24
C LEU A 76 10.75 1.46 -7.21
N HIS A 77 10.15 1.98 -8.28
CA HIS A 77 10.80 2.90 -9.22
C HIS A 77 9.93 4.13 -9.48
N ARG A 78 10.56 5.27 -9.78
CA ARG A 78 9.84 6.40 -10.39
C ARG A 78 9.40 5.97 -11.79
N ASN A 79 8.12 6.11 -12.11
CA ASN A 79 7.64 5.89 -13.47
C ASN A 79 8.04 7.10 -14.33
N VAL A 80 8.90 6.89 -15.32
CA VAL A 80 9.41 7.95 -16.20
C VAL A 80 8.43 8.35 -17.30
N ARG A 81 7.34 7.60 -17.46
CA ARG A 81 6.27 7.88 -18.44
C ARG A 81 5.13 8.74 -17.87
N THR A 82 5.13 8.99 -16.57
CA THR A 82 4.15 9.84 -15.89
C THR A 82 4.81 11.12 -15.38
N THR A 83 3.99 12.10 -15.03
CA THR A 83 4.45 13.35 -14.41
C THR A 83 4.88 13.14 -12.95
N ASP A 84 5.59 14.10 -12.37
CA ASP A 84 5.99 14.04 -10.95
C ASP A 84 4.78 13.96 -10.00
N LYS A 85 3.66 14.59 -10.37
CA LYS A 85 2.41 14.57 -9.58
C LYS A 85 1.68 13.23 -9.65
N GLU A 86 2.05 12.38 -10.60
CA GLU A 86 1.48 11.04 -10.82
C GLU A 86 2.39 9.93 -10.28
N ASN A 87 3.49 10.31 -9.64
CA ASN A 87 4.30 9.45 -8.78
C ASN A 87 4.10 9.84 -7.31
N THR A 88 4.48 8.94 -6.40
CA THR A 88 4.61 9.28 -4.99
C THR A 88 5.77 10.25 -4.77
N MET A 89 5.85 10.84 -3.58
CA MET A 89 6.92 11.77 -3.23
C MET A 89 8.30 11.10 -3.34
N PRO A 90 9.37 11.80 -3.77
CA PRO A 90 10.71 11.23 -3.94
C PRO A 90 11.22 10.37 -2.77
N GLY A 91 10.97 10.77 -1.52
CA GLY A 91 11.34 10.00 -0.32
C GLY A 91 10.64 8.64 -0.16
N TYR A 92 9.56 8.39 -0.90
CA TYR A 92 8.80 7.14 -0.91
C TYR A 92 9.06 6.30 -2.18
N ILE A 93 10.00 6.72 -3.02
CA ILE A 93 10.46 5.99 -4.20
C ILE A 93 11.83 5.37 -3.90
N ALA A 94 12.00 4.05 -4.06
CA ALA A 94 13.29 3.41 -3.78
C ALA A 94 14.36 3.71 -4.84
N ASN A 95 13.94 3.81 -6.10
CA ASN A 95 14.81 4.07 -7.25
C ASN A 95 14.25 5.21 -8.10
N GLU A 96 14.84 6.40 -8.03
CA GLU A 96 14.37 7.57 -8.80
C GLU A 96 14.91 7.62 -10.22
N GLU A 97 16.17 7.21 -10.39
CA GLU A 97 16.82 7.14 -11.70
C GLU A 97 16.36 5.89 -12.46
N GLU A 98 16.27 6.00 -13.79
CA GLU A 98 15.94 4.86 -14.65
C GLU A 98 17.05 3.81 -14.65
N ALA A 99 18.31 4.25 -14.74
CA ALA A 99 19.49 3.41 -14.60
C ALA A 99 19.92 3.35 -13.12
N CYS A 100 19.20 2.57 -12.32
CA CYS A 100 19.41 2.49 -10.88
C CYS A 100 20.20 1.26 -10.41
N GLN A 101 20.53 1.25 -9.11
CA GLN A 101 21.19 0.13 -8.43
C GLN A 101 20.22 -0.96 -7.92
N GLY A 102 18.91 -0.81 -8.15
CA GLY A 102 17.91 -1.80 -7.73
C GLY A 102 17.69 -1.86 -6.21
N ASN A 103 17.55 -0.71 -5.56
CA ASN A 103 17.24 -0.62 -4.13
C ASN A 103 15.86 -1.23 -3.81
N PHE A 104 15.72 -1.81 -2.62
CA PHE A 104 14.49 -2.47 -2.20
C PHE A 104 13.66 -1.62 -1.21
N ILE A 105 12.38 -1.95 -1.14
CA ILE A 105 11.47 -1.54 -0.07
C ILE A 105 11.30 -2.74 0.86
N LYS A 106 11.46 -2.52 2.17
CA LYS A 106 11.26 -3.56 3.18
C LYS A 106 10.05 -3.25 4.04
N LEU A 107 9.21 -4.25 4.23
CA LEU A 107 8.17 -4.25 5.26
C LEU A 107 8.61 -5.18 6.38
N SER A 108 8.48 -4.76 7.64
CA SER A 108 8.74 -5.58 8.81
C SER A 108 7.62 -5.42 9.81
N VAL A 109 7.10 -6.54 10.32
CA VAL A 109 6.03 -6.55 11.32
C VAL A 109 6.65 -6.79 12.68
N GLU A 110 6.24 -6.01 13.68
CA GLU A 110 6.64 -6.23 15.06
C GLU A 110 6.15 -7.61 15.54
N PRO A 111 6.89 -8.36 16.40
CA PRO A 111 6.49 -9.70 16.84
C PRO A 111 5.07 -9.81 17.42
N LYS A 112 4.55 -8.73 18.02
CA LYS A 112 3.20 -8.66 18.59
C LYS A 112 2.15 -8.11 17.62
N SER A 113 2.52 -7.85 16.37
CA SER A 113 1.67 -7.33 15.31
C SER A 113 0.88 -6.07 15.68
N LYS A 114 1.39 -5.25 16.62
CA LYS A 114 0.78 -3.95 16.97
C LYS A 114 1.18 -2.84 16.01
N SER A 115 2.27 -3.06 15.29
CA SER A 115 2.80 -2.13 14.31
C SER A 115 3.58 -2.87 13.23
N TYR A 116 3.74 -2.20 12.10
CA TYR A 116 4.65 -2.59 11.03
C TYR A 116 5.39 -1.37 10.52
N THR A 117 6.61 -1.59 10.05
CA THR A 117 7.50 -0.56 9.53
C THR A 117 7.74 -0.81 8.05
N VAL A 118 7.62 0.25 7.25
CA VAL A 118 8.07 0.26 5.86
C VAL A 118 9.30 1.13 5.76
N SER A 119 10.37 0.58 5.19
CA SER A 119 11.65 1.27 5.04
C SER A 119 12.21 1.16 3.63
N ILE A 120 12.97 2.19 3.25
CA ILE A 120 13.81 2.25 2.06
C ILE A 120 15.23 2.47 2.58
N PRO A 121 16.02 1.40 2.84
CA PRO A 121 17.31 1.54 3.50
C PRO A 121 18.29 2.44 2.75
N ALA A 122 18.31 2.37 1.42
CA ALA A 122 19.16 3.21 0.57
C ALA A 122 18.88 4.72 0.73
N LYS A 123 17.69 5.08 1.21
CA LYS A 123 17.28 6.47 1.47
C LYS A 123 17.24 6.84 2.94
N GLN A 124 17.56 5.91 3.84
CA GLN A 124 17.43 6.08 5.28
C GLN A 124 16.01 6.48 5.71
N ILE A 125 15.00 6.11 4.91
CA ILE A 125 13.60 6.35 5.21
C ILE A 125 13.04 5.14 5.94
N SER A 126 12.37 5.40 7.05
CA SER A 126 11.66 4.41 7.85
C SER A 126 10.40 5.04 8.43
N ARG A 127 9.25 4.37 8.26
CA ARG A 127 7.95 4.82 8.78
C ARG A 127 7.23 3.65 9.41
N SER A 128 6.77 3.85 10.63
CA SER A 128 5.99 2.87 11.38
C SER A 128 4.51 3.23 11.35
N TYR A 129 3.68 2.22 11.13
CA TYR A 129 2.24 2.31 11.07
C TYR A 129 1.66 1.37 12.13
N ARG A 130 0.65 1.82 12.87
CA ARG A 130 -0.07 0.95 13.79
C ARG A 130 -0.97 -0.01 13.02
N THR A 131 -1.10 -1.23 13.51
CA THR A 131 -2.16 -2.14 13.05
C THR A 131 -3.53 -1.67 13.54
N ARG A 132 -4.59 -2.24 12.99
CA ARG A 132 -5.98 -2.02 13.45
C ARG A 132 -6.35 -3.07 14.48
#